data_AF-A0A941TQQ1-F1
#
_entry.id   AF-A0A941TQQ1-F1
#
_cell.length_a   1.000
_cell.length_b   1.000
_cell.length_c   1.000
_cell.angle_alpha   90.00
_cell.angle_beta   90.00
_cell.angle_gamma   90.00
#
_symmetry.space_group_name_H-M   'P 1'
#
loop_
_entity.id
_entity.type
_entity.pdbx_description
1 polymer ?
#
loop_
_entity_poly.entity_id
_entity_poly.type
_entity_poly.pdbx_seq_one_letter_code
_entity_poly.pdbx_strand_id
1 'polypeptide(L)'
;MQAKNIAVVGATGAVGEEILRVLERRKFPVGKLKLLASERSVGKTLDFKGKPVPVELLAADAFKGIDIAFFSAGATRSREFVPAAKAAGAVVVDNSSAFRMDPNTPLVVPEVNPGDLKRHKGVIANPNCTAAILATAVWPIHQAVGIRKIVVSTYQSASGAGAAAMRELEDQVRDYAEGKPITHKVFPHQIAFNLFSHNTKVAENGYNEEENKVIEEMRKMFHAPDLPIL
;
A
#
# COMPACT_ATOMS: atom_id res chain seq x y z
N MET A 1 17.71 -10.27 -16.08
CA MET A 1 17.95 -9.44 -14.88
C MET A 1 18.73 -10.26 -13.88
N GLN A 2 19.73 -9.66 -13.22
CA GLN A 2 20.45 -10.31 -12.12
C GLN A 2 19.50 -10.47 -10.92
N ALA A 3 19.64 -11.58 -10.18
CA ALA A 3 18.85 -11.82 -8.98
C ALA A 3 19.10 -10.72 -7.93
N LYS A 4 18.02 -10.30 -7.24
CA LYS A 4 18.06 -9.28 -6.18
C LYS A 4 17.67 -9.89 -4.84
N ASN A 5 18.37 -9.51 -3.78
CA ASN A 5 18.00 -9.84 -2.42
C ASN A 5 16.83 -8.96 -2.00
N ILE A 6 15.72 -9.59 -1.64
CA ILE A 6 14.45 -8.92 -1.36
C ILE A 6 14.13 -9.01 0.12
N ALA A 7 13.69 -7.92 0.72
CA ALA A 7 12.98 -7.92 2.00
C ALA A 7 11.51 -7.56 1.79
N VAL A 8 10.61 -8.24 2.50
CA VAL A 8 9.19 -7.88 2.60
C VAL A 8 8.87 -7.55 4.04
N VAL A 9 8.64 -6.27 4.33
CA VAL A 9 8.29 -5.76 5.67
C VAL A 9 6.77 -5.71 5.81
N GLY A 10 6.24 -6.32 6.88
CA GLY A 10 4.82 -6.59 7.01
C GLY A 10 4.38 -7.85 6.26
N ALA A 11 5.29 -8.83 6.12
CA ALA A 11 5.08 -10.03 5.31
C ALA A 11 3.81 -10.83 5.66
N THR A 12 3.39 -10.83 6.93
CA THR A 12 2.20 -11.55 7.41
C THR A 12 0.89 -10.76 7.30
N GLY A 13 0.91 -9.58 6.68
CA GLY A 13 -0.29 -8.82 6.35
C GLY A 13 -0.81 -9.21 4.97
N ALA A 14 -2.08 -8.91 4.68
CA ALA A 14 -2.71 -9.24 3.40
C ALA A 14 -1.90 -8.75 2.19
N VAL A 15 -1.40 -7.51 2.22
CA VAL A 15 -0.57 -6.96 1.15
C VAL A 15 0.82 -7.62 1.10
N GLY A 16 1.41 -7.98 2.25
CA GLY A 16 2.69 -8.70 2.30
C GLY A 16 2.62 -10.06 1.62
N GLU A 17 1.55 -10.81 1.88
CA GLU A 17 1.27 -12.09 1.21
C GLU A 17 1.05 -11.89 -0.30
N GLU A 18 0.30 -10.86 -0.70
CA GLU A 18 0.11 -10.54 -2.12
C GLU A 18 1.41 -10.14 -2.82
N ILE A 19 2.32 -9.43 -2.16
CA ILE A 19 3.65 -9.14 -2.70
C ILE A 19 4.38 -10.45 -3.03
N LEU A 20 4.36 -11.44 -2.13
CA LEU A 20 4.99 -12.75 -2.37
C LEU A 20 4.36 -13.48 -3.56
N ARG A 21 3.02 -13.53 -3.62
CA ARG A 21 2.27 -14.14 -4.74
C ARG A 21 2.59 -13.45 -6.07
N VAL A 22 2.67 -12.13 -6.09
CA VAL A 22 3.01 -11.36 -7.30
C VAL A 22 4.45 -11.60 -7.73
N LEU A 23 5.41 -11.59 -6.81
CA LEU A 23 6.82 -11.90 -7.09
C LEU A 23 6.96 -13.29 -7.71
N GLU A 24 6.24 -14.28 -7.19
CA GLU A 24 6.22 -15.64 -7.73
C GLU A 24 5.56 -15.70 -9.10
N ARG A 25 4.33 -15.20 -9.24
CA ARG A 25 3.55 -15.21 -10.48
C ARG A 25 4.26 -14.49 -11.62
N ARG A 26 4.94 -13.38 -11.32
CA ARG A 26 5.73 -12.61 -12.30
C ARG A 26 7.11 -13.23 -12.58
N LYS A 27 7.44 -14.34 -11.91
CA LYS A 27 8.76 -14.99 -11.95
C LYS A 27 9.89 -13.98 -11.69
N PHE A 28 9.68 -13.07 -10.72
CA PHE A 28 10.68 -12.06 -10.39
C PHE A 28 11.98 -12.75 -9.95
N PRO A 29 13.15 -12.26 -10.40
CA PRO A 29 14.44 -12.86 -10.09
C PRO A 29 14.85 -12.54 -8.64
N VAL A 30 14.28 -13.28 -7.69
CA VAL A 30 14.61 -13.19 -6.26
C VAL A 30 15.83 -14.05 -5.96
N GLY A 31 16.84 -13.44 -5.34
CA GLY A 31 18.01 -14.10 -4.75
C GLY A 31 17.67 -14.60 -3.34
N LYS A 32 18.20 -13.94 -2.30
CA LYS A 32 17.77 -14.17 -0.92
C LYS A 32 16.45 -13.44 -0.65
N LEU A 33 15.53 -14.09 0.06
CA LEU A 33 14.27 -13.49 0.51
C LEU A 33 14.27 -13.39 2.02
N LYS A 34 13.97 -12.21 2.55
CA LYS A 34 13.81 -11.95 3.98
C LYS A 34 12.39 -11.49 4.27
N LEU A 35 11.70 -12.19 5.16
CA LEU A 35 10.34 -11.84 5.57
C LEU A 35 10.41 -11.19 6.95
N LEU A 36 9.97 -9.95 7.06
CA LEU A 36 10.10 -9.14 8.27
C LEU A 36 8.73 -8.76 8.81
N ALA A 37 8.50 -8.96 10.11
CA ALA A 37 7.26 -8.58 10.77
C ALA A 37 7.48 -8.20 12.24
N SER A 38 6.41 -7.80 12.92
CA SER A 38 6.40 -7.58 14.38
C SER A 38 6.68 -8.87 15.17
N GLU A 39 7.15 -8.74 16.41
CA GLU A 39 7.45 -9.86 17.34
C GLU A 39 6.37 -10.96 17.38
N ARG A 40 5.08 -10.59 17.42
CA ARG A 40 3.94 -11.54 17.42
C ARG A 40 3.88 -12.49 16.21
N SER A 41 4.66 -12.23 15.17
CA SER A 41 4.69 -12.99 13.92
C SER A 41 6.01 -13.72 13.70
N VAL A 42 7.00 -13.53 14.59
CA VAL A 42 8.27 -14.24 14.55
C VAL A 42 8.02 -15.73 14.73
N GLY A 43 8.72 -16.56 13.96
CA GLY A 43 8.59 -18.02 13.99
C GLY A 43 7.48 -18.59 13.12
N LYS A 44 6.60 -17.74 12.56
CA LYS A 44 5.72 -18.15 11.46
C LYS A 44 6.55 -18.42 10.21
N THR A 45 6.02 -19.25 9.32
CA THR A 45 6.58 -19.50 7.99
C THR A 45 5.56 -19.10 6.93
N LEU A 46 6.05 -18.51 5.83
CA LEU A 46 5.25 -18.28 4.62
C LEU A 46 5.88 -19.09 3.48
N ASP A 47 5.05 -19.60 2.57
CA ASP A 47 5.54 -20.29 1.39
C ASP A 47 6.01 -19.28 0.32
N PHE A 48 7.14 -19.56 -0.31
CA PHE A 48 7.58 -18.88 -1.51
C PHE A 48 8.22 -19.87 -2.49
N LYS A 49 7.58 -20.08 -3.64
CA LYS A 49 8.02 -21.07 -4.65
C LYS A 49 8.10 -22.50 -4.09
N GLY A 50 7.11 -22.89 -3.27
CA GLY A 50 7.03 -24.22 -2.67
C GLY A 50 8.08 -24.46 -1.58
N LYS A 51 8.70 -23.39 -1.06
CA LYS A 51 9.68 -23.45 0.02
C LYS A 51 9.21 -22.62 1.20
N PRO A 52 9.21 -23.18 2.43
CA PRO A 52 8.89 -22.39 3.62
C PRO A 52 10.02 -21.40 3.90
N VAL A 53 9.65 -20.14 4.11
CA VAL A 53 10.56 -19.05 4.48
C VAL A 53 10.15 -18.54 5.87
N PRO A 54 11.07 -18.52 6.86
CA PRO A 54 10.74 -18.05 8.19
C PRO A 54 10.52 -16.55 8.22
N VAL A 55 9.58 -16.11 9.05
CA VAL A 55 9.36 -14.71 9.37
C VAL A 55 10.28 -14.30 10.52
N GLU A 56 11.13 -13.32 10.24
CA GLU A 56 12.09 -12.73 11.16
C GLU A 56 11.55 -11.42 11.75
N LEU A 57 12.17 -10.98 12.85
CA LEU A 57 11.84 -9.72 13.51
C LEU A 57 12.24 -8.53 12.62
N LEU A 58 11.34 -7.58 12.47
CA LEU A 58 11.65 -6.26 11.91
C LEU A 58 12.52 -5.48 12.92
N ALA A 59 13.80 -5.34 12.58
CA ALA A 59 14.80 -4.58 13.34
C ALA A 59 15.63 -3.70 12.40
N ALA A 60 16.30 -2.68 12.93
CA ALA A 60 17.06 -1.71 12.12
C ALA A 60 18.25 -2.34 11.38
N ASP A 61 18.87 -3.37 11.95
CA ASP A 61 19.98 -4.12 11.36
C ASP A 61 19.54 -5.23 10.39
N ALA A 62 18.23 -5.47 10.27
CA ALA A 62 17.68 -6.57 9.48
C ALA A 62 17.89 -6.41 7.95
N PHE A 63 18.32 -5.23 7.48
CA PHE A 63 18.41 -4.89 6.07
C PHE A 63 19.79 -5.10 5.42
N LYS A 64 20.77 -5.61 6.17
CA LYS A 64 22.13 -5.86 5.64
C LYS A 64 22.09 -6.81 4.43
N GLY A 65 22.61 -6.35 3.30
CA GLY A 65 22.69 -7.13 2.06
C GLY A 65 21.38 -7.25 1.28
N ILE A 66 20.35 -6.49 1.66
CA ILE A 66 19.10 -6.37 0.90
C ILE A 66 19.27 -5.34 -0.21
N ASP A 67 18.88 -5.70 -1.43
CA ASP A 67 18.89 -4.80 -2.58
C ASP A 67 17.59 -3.97 -2.65
N ILE A 68 16.45 -4.63 -2.45
CA ILE A 68 15.12 -4.00 -2.53
C ILE A 68 14.30 -4.42 -1.31
N ALA A 69 13.68 -3.46 -0.64
CA ALA A 69 12.78 -3.71 0.47
C ALA A 69 11.38 -3.19 0.16
N PHE A 70 10.40 -4.09 0.10
CA PHE A 70 8.98 -3.73 0.00
C PHE A 70 8.40 -3.52 1.39
N PHE A 71 7.87 -2.33 1.65
CA PHE A 71 7.29 -1.97 2.94
C PHE A 71 5.77 -1.95 2.87
N SER A 72 5.14 -2.75 3.73
CA SER A 72 3.68 -2.77 3.90
C SER A 72 3.28 -3.01 5.36
N ALA A 73 3.91 -2.27 6.28
CA ALA A 73 3.66 -2.35 7.73
C ALA A 73 2.99 -1.09 8.32
N GLY A 74 2.51 -0.19 7.46
CA GLY A 74 1.85 1.07 7.85
C GLY A 74 2.83 2.23 8.07
N ALA A 75 2.30 3.45 8.05
CA ALA A 75 3.11 4.67 7.97
C ALA A 75 4.04 4.89 9.16
N THR A 76 3.62 4.53 10.37
CA THR A 76 4.46 4.63 11.58
C THR A 76 5.72 3.77 11.45
N ARG A 77 5.56 2.50 11.05
CA ARG A 77 6.69 1.59 10.86
C ARG A 77 7.56 1.98 9.67
N SER A 78 6.96 2.51 8.60
CA SER A 78 7.74 3.04 7.49
C SER A 78 8.62 4.21 7.94
N ARG A 79 8.10 5.18 8.69
CA ARG A 79 8.92 6.29 9.23
C ARG A 79 10.06 5.82 10.12
N GLU A 80 9.84 4.76 10.90
CA GLU A 80 10.83 4.17 11.80
C GLU A 80 11.95 3.41 11.05
N PHE A 81 11.60 2.52 10.12
CA PHE A 81 12.54 1.54 9.57
C PHE A 81 13.03 1.85 8.14
N VAL A 82 12.35 2.71 7.37
CA VAL A 82 12.82 3.11 6.03
C VAL A 82 14.20 3.78 6.08
N PRO A 83 14.52 4.68 7.05
CA PRO A 83 15.86 5.24 7.17
C PRO A 83 16.94 4.17 7.36
N ALA A 84 16.68 3.14 8.16
CA ALA A 84 17.61 2.05 8.41
C ALA A 84 17.83 1.18 7.16
N ALA A 85 16.76 0.84 6.44
CA ALA A 85 16.85 0.10 5.18
C ALA A 85 17.65 0.87 4.12
N LYS A 86 17.38 2.17 3.98
CA LYS A 86 18.12 3.05 3.08
C LYS A 86 19.60 3.17 3.47
N ALA A 87 19.90 3.32 4.76
CA ALA A 87 21.28 3.38 5.25
C ALA A 87 22.06 2.07 5.01
N ALA A 88 21.37 0.92 5.03
CA ALA A 88 21.94 -0.37 4.68
C ALA A 88 22.16 -0.57 3.15
N GLY A 89 21.77 0.40 2.32
CA GLY A 89 21.94 0.38 0.87
C GLY A 89 20.75 -0.16 0.08
N ALA A 90 19.65 -0.52 0.74
CA ALA A 90 18.46 -1.02 0.05
C ALA A 90 17.68 0.12 -0.63
N VAL A 91 17.12 -0.16 -1.81
CA VAL A 91 16.06 0.68 -2.38
C VAL A 91 14.73 0.27 -1.76
N VAL A 92 14.08 1.21 -1.11
CA VAL A 92 12.79 1.00 -0.45
C VAL A 92 11.65 1.32 -1.41
N VAL A 93 10.69 0.41 -1.53
CA VAL A 93 9.37 0.67 -2.14
C VAL A 93 8.34 0.66 -1.02
N ASP A 94 7.84 1.83 -0.62
CA ASP A 94 6.95 1.99 0.53
C ASP A 94 5.48 2.11 0.11
N ASN A 95 4.65 1.15 0.52
CA ASN A 95 3.20 1.12 0.28
C ASN A 95 2.40 1.99 1.26
N SER A 96 3.05 2.53 2.29
CA SER A 96 2.39 3.41 3.25
C SER A 96 2.21 4.84 2.72
N SER A 97 1.43 5.65 3.44
CA SER A 97 1.31 7.09 3.17
C SER A 97 2.50 7.92 3.65
N ALA A 98 3.48 7.33 4.36
CA ALA A 98 4.51 8.06 5.10
C ALA A 98 5.33 9.03 4.25
N PHE A 99 5.67 8.63 3.02
CA PHE A 99 6.57 9.38 2.14
C PHE A 99 5.91 9.83 0.83
N ARG A 100 4.61 9.60 0.65
CA ARG A 100 3.93 9.87 -0.63
C ARG A 100 4.00 11.34 -1.04
N MET A 101 3.88 12.25 -0.08
CA MET A 101 3.94 13.71 -0.33
C MET A 101 5.30 14.34 -0.02
N ASP A 102 6.32 13.56 0.36
CA ASP A 102 7.68 14.08 0.53
C ASP A 102 8.25 14.57 -0.82
N PRO A 103 8.72 15.82 -0.94
CA PRO A 103 9.25 16.35 -2.19
C PRO A 103 10.52 15.63 -2.68
N ASN A 104 11.25 14.95 -1.79
CA ASN A 104 12.45 14.18 -2.11
C ASN A 104 12.16 12.71 -2.49
N THR A 105 10.92 12.25 -2.33
CA THR A 105 10.51 10.89 -2.61
C THR A 105 9.56 10.86 -3.81
N PRO A 106 9.91 10.19 -4.92
CA PRO A 106 9.01 10.05 -6.05
C PRO A 106 7.82 9.16 -5.67
N LEU A 107 6.62 9.57 -6.12
CA LEU A 107 5.38 8.82 -6.01
C LEU A 107 5.07 8.25 -7.39
N VAL A 108 5.12 6.93 -7.56
CA VAL A 108 5.23 6.34 -8.91
C VAL A 108 4.12 5.34 -9.21
N VAL A 109 3.47 5.53 -10.36
CA VAL A 109 2.77 4.47 -11.10
C VAL A 109 3.55 4.23 -12.40
N PRO A 110 4.07 3.02 -12.65
CA PRO A 110 4.93 2.74 -13.80
C PRO A 110 4.33 3.13 -15.16
N GLU A 111 3.01 3.05 -15.32
CA GLU A 111 2.28 3.39 -16.53
C GLU A 111 2.07 4.91 -16.71
N VAL A 112 2.28 5.69 -15.66
CA VAL A 112 1.97 7.13 -15.60
C VAL A 112 3.24 7.96 -15.67
N ASN A 113 4.11 7.80 -14.67
CA ASN A 113 5.30 8.62 -14.48
C ASN A 113 6.57 7.80 -14.22
N PRO A 114 6.93 6.82 -15.08
CA PRO A 114 8.10 5.95 -14.86
C PRO A 114 9.42 6.72 -14.82
N GLY A 115 9.48 7.89 -15.47
CA GLY A 115 10.66 8.76 -15.45
C GLY A 115 11.06 9.26 -14.06
N ASP A 116 10.10 9.37 -13.14
CA ASP A 116 10.32 9.87 -11.78
C ASP A 116 11.18 8.92 -10.94
N LEU A 117 11.25 7.64 -11.30
CA LEU A 117 12.13 6.68 -10.64
C LEU A 117 13.58 7.14 -10.64
N LYS A 118 14.04 7.85 -11.68
CA LYS A 118 15.43 8.36 -11.77
C LYS A 118 15.78 9.34 -10.65
N ARG A 119 14.78 9.92 -9.98
CA ARG A 119 14.94 10.89 -8.90
C ARG A 119 14.97 10.26 -7.51
N HIS A 120 14.78 8.94 -7.40
CA HIS A 120 14.71 8.30 -6.09
C HIS A 120 16.03 8.46 -5.33
N LYS A 121 15.96 8.84 -4.06
CA LYS A 121 17.13 8.88 -3.16
C LYS A 121 17.14 7.67 -2.23
N GLY A 122 16.89 6.48 -2.79
CA GLY A 122 16.78 5.21 -2.05
C GLY A 122 15.39 4.89 -1.51
N VAL A 123 14.40 5.77 -1.72
CA VAL A 123 12.99 5.53 -1.36
C VAL A 123 12.12 5.89 -2.55
N ILE A 124 11.14 5.04 -2.83
CA ILE A 124 10.07 5.22 -3.81
C ILE A 124 8.77 5.00 -3.06
N ALA A 125 7.85 5.94 -3.16
CA ALA A 125 6.51 5.81 -2.59
C ALA A 125 5.58 5.14 -3.62
N ASN A 126 4.87 4.11 -3.16
CA ASN A 126 3.73 3.54 -3.87
C ASN A 126 2.47 4.33 -3.47
N PRO A 127 1.66 4.75 -4.45
CA PRO A 127 0.45 5.52 -4.20
C PRO A 127 -0.65 4.75 -3.46
N ASN A 128 -1.64 5.50 -3.01
CA ASN A 128 -2.94 5.03 -2.59
C ASN A 128 -3.54 4.12 -3.66
N CYS A 129 -4.20 3.04 -3.24
CA CYS A 129 -4.77 2.06 -4.15
C CYS A 129 -5.80 2.67 -5.12
N THR A 130 -6.69 3.53 -4.63
CA THR A 130 -7.69 4.26 -5.43
C THR A 130 -7.01 5.23 -6.39
N ALA A 131 -6.03 5.99 -5.90
CA ALA A 131 -5.28 6.93 -6.76
C ALA A 131 -4.54 6.19 -7.88
N ALA A 132 -3.90 5.06 -7.58
CA ALA A 132 -3.16 4.26 -8.55
C ALA A 132 -4.05 3.75 -9.68
N ILE A 133 -5.19 3.12 -9.35
CA ILE A 133 -6.09 2.57 -10.37
C ILE A 133 -6.75 3.67 -11.20
N LEU A 134 -7.11 4.80 -10.57
CA LEU A 134 -7.67 5.95 -11.26
C LEU A 134 -6.64 6.56 -12.21
N ALA A 135 -5.41 6.77 -11.73
CA ALA A 135 -4.29 7.30 -12.50
C ALA A 135 -4.04 6.45 -13.76
N THR A 136 -3.90 5.13 -13.61
CA THR A 136 -3.68 4.21 -14.74
C THR A 136 -4.81 4.29 -15.77
N ALA A 137 -6.07 4.42 -15.33
CA ALA A 137 -7.22 4.50 -16.22
C ALA A 137 -7.28 5.83 -17.00
N VAL A 138 -7.01 6.95 -16.33
CA VAL A 138 -7.23 8.28 -16.92
C VAL A 138 -5.97 8.90 -17.54
N TRP A 139 -4.79 8.38 -17.24
CA TRP A 139 -3.53 8.91 -17.77
C TRP A 139 -3.46 8.89 -19.31
N PRO A 140 -3.82 7.81 -20.03
CA PRO A 140 -3.83 7.83 -21.49
C PRO A 140 -4.75 8.91 -22.08
N ILE A 141 -5.90 9.16 -21.43
CA ILE A 141 -6.84 10.21 -21.82
C ILE A 141 -6.21 11.58 -21.59
N HIS A 142 -5.59 11.77 -20.43
CA HIS A 142 -4.88 13.01 -20.10
C HIS A 142 -3.76 13.30 -21.10
N GLN A 143 -2.98 12.29 -21.51
CA GLN A 143 -1.93 12.43 -22.51
C GLN A 143 -2.48 12.80 -23.90
N ALA A 144 -3.66 12.29 -24.27
CA ALA A 144 -4.24 12.52 -25.59
C ALA A 144 -4.89 13.91 -25.72
N VAL A 145 -5.62 14.36 -24.70
CA VAL A 145 -6.50 15.55 -24.81
C VAL A 145 -6.40 16.54 -23.66
N GLY A 146 -5.65 16.22 -22.59
CA GLY A 146 -5.57 17.04 -21.38
C GLY A 146 -6.86 17.05 -20.57
N ILE A 147 -6.84 16.41 -19.41
CA ILE A 147 -7.99 16.44 -18.48
C ILE A 147 -8.01 17.78 -17.73
N ARG A 148 -9.16 18.46 -17.75
CA ARG A 148 -9.38 19.74 -17.05
C ARG A 148 -10.04 19.59 -15.68
N LYS A 149 -10.73 18.49 -15.42
CA LYS A 149 -11.39 18.19 -14.15
C LYS A 149 -11.70 16.70 -14.04
N ILE A 150 -11.55 16.15 -12.85
CA ILE A 150 -12.00 14.80 -12.50
C ILE A 150 -13.08 14.91 -11.43
N VAL A 151 -14.15 14.14 -11.57
CA VAL A 151 -15.14 13.90 -10.50
C VAL A 151 -15.25 12.40 -10.33
N VAL A 152 -14.99 11.88 -9.13
CA VAL A 152 -14.93 10.45 -8.85
C VAL A 152 -15.69 10.10 -7.58
N SER A 153 -16.50 9.04 -7.66
CA SER A 153 -17.13 8.43 -6.49
C SER A 153 -16.64 7.00 -6.34
N THR A 154 -16.12 6.67 -5.16
CA THR A 154 -15.43 5.41 -4.94
C THR A 154 -16.33 4.41 -4.23
N TYR A 155 -16.26 3.14 -4.65
CA TYR A 155 -16.93 2.02 -4.00
C TYR A 155 -15.85 1.09 -3.44
N GLN A 156 -15.28 1.46 -2.31
CA GLN A 156 -14.12 0.77 -1.74
C GLN A 156 -14.53 -0.46 -0.93
N SER A 157 -13.85 -1.58 -1.18
CA SER A 157 -14.10 -2.83 -0.44
C SER A 157 -13.48 -2.81 0.96
N ALA A 158 -13.99 -3.66 1.85
CA ALA A 158 -13.44 -3.86 3.20
C ALA A 158 -11.95 -4.25 3.23
N SER A 159 -11.44 -4.86 2.15
CA SER A 159 -10.03 -5.25 2.03
C SER A 159 -9.05 -4.07 2.13
N GLY A 160 -9.49 -2.86 1.74
CA GLY A 160 -8.68 -1.64 1.87
C GLY A 160 -8.37 -1.28 3.33
N ALA A 161 -9.24 -1.68 4.27
CA ALA A 161 -9.02 -1.52 5.70
C ALA A 161 -8.29 -2.72 6.35
N GLY A 162 -7.89 -3.70 5.54
CA GLY A 162 -7.05 -4.83 5.94
C GLY A 162 -7.82 -6.08 6.40
N ALA A 163 -7.07 -7.10 6.82
CA ALA A 163 -7.63 -8.44 7.09
C ALA A 163 -8.65 -8.47 8.24
N ALA A 164 -8.52 -7.59 9.24
CA ALA A 164 -9.49 -7.51 10.33
C ALA A 164 -10.84 -6.97 9.84
N ALA A 165 -10.83 -6.00 8.93
CA ALA A 165 -12.02 -5.42 8.34
C ALA A 165 -12.75 -6.42 7.42
N MET A 166 -12.01 -7.22 6.65
CA MET A 166 -12.60 -8.31 5.85
C MET A 166 -13.32 -9.33 6.74
N ARG A 167 -12.67 -9.76 7.84
CA ARG A 167 -13.29 -10.67 8.81
C ARG A 167 -14.52 -10.07 9.46
N GLU A 168 -14.49 -8.80 9.83
CA GLU A 168 -15.66 -8.13 10.39
C GLU A 168 -16.85 -8.13 9.42
N LEU A 169 -16.64 -7.89 8.13
CA LEU A 169 -17.71 -8.00 7.15
C LEU A 169 -18.29 -9.43 7.08
N GLU A 170 -17.44 -10.46 7.05
CA GLU A 170 -17.87 -11.86 7.04
C GLU A 170 -18.66 -12.24 8.30
N ASP A 171 -18.17 -11.81 9.47
CA ASP A 171 -18.82 -12.06 10.76
C ASP A 171 -20.19 -11.38 10.82
N GLN A 172 -20.30 -10.11 10.41
CA GLN A 172 -21.57 -9.39 10.39
C GLN A 172 -22.59 -10.02 9.43
N VAL A 173 -22.16 -10.51 8.26
CA VAL A 173 -23.04 -11.20 7.31
C VAL A 173 -23.51 -12.54 7.89
N ARG A 174 -22.64 -13.28 8.58
CA ARG A 174 -23.00 -14.53 9.26
C ARG A 174 -24.01 -14.27 10.38
N ASP A 175 -23.75 -13.29 11.23
CA ASP A 175 -24.65 -12.95 12.33
C ASP A 175 -26.03 -12.54 11.80
N TYR A 176 -26.09 -11.77 10.72
CA TYR A 176 -27.35 -11.44 10.04
C TYR A 176 -28.11 -12.69 9.57
N ALA A 177 -27.42 -13.62 8.90
CA ALA A 177 -28.02 -14.84 8.38
C ALA A 177 -28.54 -15.77 9.50
N GLU A 178 -27.90 -15.73 10.67
CA GLU A 178 -28.28 -16.52 11.84
C GLU A 178 -29.29 -15.81 12.76
N GLY A 179 -29.75 -14.61 12.40
CA GLY A 179 -30.67 -13.80 13.22
C GLY A 179 -30.04 -13.29 14.53
N LYS A 180 -28.70 -13.23 14.59
CA LYS A 180 -27.95 -12.74 15.74
C LYS A 180 -27.77 -11.22 15.69
N PRO A 181 -27.56 -10.56 16.85
CA PRO A 181 -27.22 -9.14 16.88
C PRO A 181 -25.90 -8.86 16.14
N ILE A 182 -25.93 -7.92 15.20
CA ILE A 182 -24.73 -7.48 14.47
C ILE A 182 -23.89 -6.56 15.37
N THR A 183 -22.59 -6.83 15.47
CA THR A 183 -21.64 -5.97 16.19
C THR A 183 -20.51 -5.48 15.28
N HIS A 184 -19.93 -4.31 15.60
CA HIS A 184 -18.80 -3.74 14.86
C HIS A 184 -17.69 -3.31 15.82
N LYS A 185 -16.44 -3.56 15.43
CA LYS A 185 -15.23 -3.31 16.24
C LYS A 185 -14.14 -2.60 15.44
N VAL A 186 -14.04 -2.89 14.14
CA VAL A 186 -13.04 -2.37 13.22
C VAL A 186 -13.59 -1.16 12.48
N PHE A 187 -14.80 -1.25 11.94
CA PHE A 187 -15.45 -0.13 11.29
C PHE A 187 -16.20 0.75 12.31
N PRO A 188 -16.30 2.07 12.06
CA PRO A 188 -17.08 2.97 12.91
C PRO A 188 -18.58 2.72 12.82
N HIS A 189 -19.03 2.00 11.77
CA HIS A 189 -20.42 1.67 11.49
C HIS A 189 -20.52 0.20 11.05
N GLN A 190 -21.72 -0.36 11.11
CA GLN A 190 -22.02 -1.63 10.45
C GLN A 190 -21.67 -1.55 8.96
N ILE A 191 -20.99 -2.57 8.44
CA ILE A 191 -20.61 -2.65 7.02
C ILE A 191 -21.50 -3.64 6.25
N ALA A 192 -22.00 -4.69 6.90
CA ALA A 192 -22.92 -5.63 6.25
C ALA A 192 -24.22 -4.90 5.82
N PHE A 193 -24.55 -5.02 4.53
CA PHE A 193 -25.75 -4.43 3.92
C PHE A 193 -25.87 -2.90 4.11
N ASN A 194 -24.74 -2.21 4.23
CA ASN A 194 -24.71 -0.77 4.49
C ASN A 194 -23.73 -0.06 3.56
N LEU A 195 -23.89 1.26 3.44
CA LEU A 195 -22.94 2.16 2.81
C LEU A 195 -22.74 3.37 3.72
N PHE A 196 -21.48 3.71 3.97
CA PHE A 196 -21.10 4.91 4.71
C PHE A 196 -19.97 5.63 3.96
N SER A 197 -19.81 6.93 4.22
CA SER A 197 -18.94 7.79 3.42
C SER A 197 -17.46 7.37 3.47
N HIS A 198 -16.86 7.28 4.67
CA HIS A 198 -15.48 6.83 4.85
C HIS A 198 -15.22 6.37 6.29
N ASN A 199 -14.07 5.74 6.53
CA ASN A 199 -13.57 5.35 7.84
C ASN A 199 -12.35 6.17 8.33
N THR A 200 -11.97 7.21 7.60
CA THR A 200 -10.90 8.16 7.95
C THR A 200 -11.43 9.39 8.69
N LYS A 201 -10.60 10.38 9.01
CA LYS A 201 -11.07 11.67 9.56
C LYS A 201 -11.52 12.61 8.45
N VAL A 202 -12.46 13.51 8.77
CA VAL A 202 -12.78 14.66 7.93
C VAL A 202 -11.82 15.80 8.28
N ALA A 203 -11.15 16.34 7.27
CA ALA A 203 -10.26 17.50 7.42
C ALA A 203 -11.07 18.81 7.39
N GLU A 204 -10.42 19.93 7.76
CA GLU A 204 -11.07 21.25 7.82
C GLU A 204 -11.64 21.72 6.47
N ASN A 205 -11.11 21.21 5.37
CA ASN A 205 -11.59 21.50 4.02
C ASN A 205 -12.88 20.75 3.64
N GLY A 206 -13.44 19.94 4.55
CA GLY A 206 -14.66 19.17 4.35
C GLY A 206 -14.45 17.82 3.65
N TYR A 207 -13.25 17.52 3.15
CA TYR A 207 -12.91 16.24 2.57
C TYR A 207 -12.35 15.30 3.62
N ASN A 208 -12.60 14.01 3.44
CA ASN A 208 -11.98 13.00 4.28
C ASN A 208 -10.52 12.74 3.87
N GLU A 209 -9.72 12.12 4.74
CA GLU A 209 -8.31 11.88 4.44
C GLU A 209 -8.09 10.98 3.20
N GLU A 210 -9.06 10.13 2.84
CA GLU A 210 -8.93 9.27 1.66
C GLU A 210 -9.15 10.06 0.37
N GLU A 211 -10.16 10.93 0.33
CA GLU A 211 -10.38 11.89 -0.76
C GLU A 211 -9.16 12.80 -0.94
N ASN A 212 -8.65 13.38 0.15
CA ASN A 212 -7.45 14.23 0.11
C ASN A 212 -6.24 13.49 -0.46
N LYS A 213 -6.01 12.21 -0.09
CA LYS A 213 -4.95 11.40 -0.70
C LYS A 213 -5.15 11.25 -2.19
N VAL A 214 -6.35 10.90 -2.66
CA VAL A 214 -6.61 10.74 -4.10
C VAL A 214 -6.31 12.04 -4.84
N ILE A 215 -6.77 13.18 -4.33
CA ILE A 215 -6.55 14.49 -4.93
C ILE A 215 -5.06 14.83 -5.01
N GLU A 216 -4.37 14.80 -3.88
CA GLU A 216 -2.96 15.22 -3.76
C GLU A 216 -2.02 14.28 -4.53
N GLU A 217 -2.24 12.98 -4.43
CA GLU A 217 -1.40 11.98 -5.08
C GLU A 217 -1.56 12.03 -6.60
N MET A 218 -2.77 12.19 -7.12
CA MET A 218 -3.03 12.38 -8.55
C MET A 218 -2.30 13.62 -9.08
N ARG A 219 -2.42 14.76 -8.39
CA ARG A 219 -1.72 16.00 -8.75
C ARG A 219 -0.20 15.82 -8.78
N LYS A 220 0.36 15.11 -7.79
CA LYS A 220 1.80 14.82 -7.73
C LYS A 220 2.24 13.90 -8.88
N MET A 221 1.51 12.81 -9.15
CA MET A 221 1.86 11.85 -10.20
C MET A 221 1.72 12.43 -11.61
N PHE A 222 0.74 13.32 -11.83
CA PHE A 222 0.48 13.95 -13.13
C PHE A 222 1.33 15.20 -13.36
N HIS A 223 2.12 15.61 -12.37
CA HIS A 223 2.84 16.89 -12.34
C HIS A 223 1.91 18.08 -12.61
N ALA A 224 0.67 18.01 -12.11
CA ALA A 224 -0.40 18.96 -12.35
C ALA A 224 -0.99 19.47 -11.03
N PRO A 225 -0.33 20.41 -10.33
CA PRO A 225 -0.71 20.85 -8.98
C PRO A 225 -2.12 21.45 -8.90
N ASP A 226 -2.57 22.06 -9.99
CA ASP A 226 -3.86 22.77 -10.06
C ASP A 226 -4.98 21.92 -10.67
N LEU A 227 -4.75 20.63 -10.96
CA LEU A 227 -5.78 19.76 -11.54
C LEU A 227 -6.97 19.68 -10.57
N PRO A 228 -8.18 20.13 -10.97
CA PRO A 228 -9.38 20.00 -10.16
C PRO A 228 -9.82 18.53 -10.08
N ILE A 229 -9.90 18.00 -8.87
CA ILE A 229 -10.34 16.64 -8.58
C ILE A 229 -11.34 16.74 -7.43
N LEU A 230 -12.53 16.15 -7.62
CA LEU A 230 -13.63 16.10 -6.67
C LEU A 230 -14.06 14.65 -6.44
#